data_AF-A0A5C7PCA8-F1
#
_entry.id   AF-A0A5C7PCA8-F1
#
_cell.length_a   1.000
_cell.length_b   1.000
_cell.length_c   1.000
_cell.angle_alpha   90.00
_cell.angle_beta   90.00
_cell.angle_gamma   90.00
#
_symmetry.space_group_name_H-M   'P 1'
#
loop_
_entity.id
_entity.type
_entity.pdbx_description
1 polymer ?
#
loop_
_entity_poly.entity_id
_entity_poly.type
_entity_poly.pdbx_seq_one_letter_code
_entity_poly.pdbx_strand_id
1 'polypeptide(L)'
;MSKEYWRVRFFTDCDDPRPVVYPPSGPYWISGQGDDYTILIAWLPKKSDLKKFWPEARVDEWYGKGPIEFTDRFPRPEYWKENDEALI
;
A
#
# COMPACT_ATOMS: atom_id res chain seq x y z
N MET A 1 -11.81 10.71 14.63
CA MET A 1 -10.45 11.14 14.21
C MET A 1 -10.20 10.55 12.84
N SER A 2 -9.85 11.35 11.83
CA SER A 2 -9.53 10.84 10.50
C SER A 2 -8.32 9.90 10.59
N LYS A 3 -8.45 8.68 10.08
CA LYS A 3 -7.31 7.75 9.95
C LYS A 3 -6.31 8.40 8.98
N GLU A 4 -5.06 8.44 9.40
CA GLU A 4 -4.00 9.10 8.65
C GLU A 4 -3.09 8.05 8.02
N TYR A 5 -2.83 8.20 6.73
CA TYR A 5 -2.05 7.26 5.94
C TYR A 5 -0.84 7.95 5.29
N TRP A 6 0.15 7.14 4.96
CA TRP A 6 1.28 7.49 4.12
C TRP A 6 1.19 6.71 2.83
N ARG A 7 1.42 7.37 1.69
CA ARG A 7 1.54 6.68 0.40
C ARG A 7 3.01 6.40 0.13
N VAL A 8 3.36 5.14 -0.09
CA VAL A 8 4.75 4.70 -0.25
C VAL A 8 4.92 4.06 -1.61
N ARG A 9 5.99 4.41 -2.31
CA ARG A 9 6.49 3.67 -3.47
C ARG A 9 7.69 2.83 -3.05
N PHE A 10 7.68 1.56 -3.43
CA PHE A 10 8.74 0.63 -3.09
C PHE A 10 8.86 -0.48 -4.13
N PHE A 11 10.02 -1.14 -4.13
CA PHE A 11 10.29 -2.33 -4.92
C PHE A 11 10.06 -3.57 -4.06
N THR A 12 9.55 -4.64 -4.66
CA THR A 12 9.42 -5.98 -4.05
C THR A 12 9.73 -7.05 -5.10
N ASP A 13 9.67 -8.31 -4.72
CA ASP A 13 9.91 -9.47 -5.58
C ASP A 13 9.00 -9.45 -6.84
N CYS A 14 9.51 -9.93 -7.97
CA CYS A 14 8.74 -10.08 -9.20
C CYS A 14 7.80 -11.28 -9.18
N ASP A 15 8.13 -12.33 -8.43
CA ASP A 15 7.39 -13.61 -8.47
C ASP A 15 6.01 -13.51 -7.81
N ASP A 16 5.92 -12.88 -6.62
CA ASP A 16 4.66 -12.60 -5.94
C ASP A 16 4.69 -11.26 -5.20
N PRO A 17 4.17 -10.17 -5.80
CA PRO A 17 4.19 -8.85 -5.17
C PRO A 17 3.07 -8.63 -4.14
N ARG A 18 2.28 -9.67 -3.82
CA ARG A 18 1.17 -9.51 -2.86
C ARG A 18 1.70 -9.41 -1.42
N PRO A 19 0.98 -8.70 -0.53
CA PRO A 19 1.39 -8.62 0.87
C PRO A 19 1.27 -9.98 1.56
N VAL A 20 2.24 -10.31 2.42
CA VAL A 20 2.25 -11.56 3.21
C VAL A 20 1.18 -11.59 4.31
N VAL A 21 0.67 -10.41 4.71
CA VAL A 21 -0.47 -10.27 5.63
C VAL A 21 -1.66 -9.70 4.88
N TYR A 22 -2.78 -10.45 4.86
CA TYR A 22 -3.98 -10.10 4.13
C TYR A 22 -5.23 -10.04 5.06
N PRO A 23 -6.12 -9.04 4.91
CA PRO A 23 -6.01 -7.90 4.00
C PRO A 23 -4.94 -6.90 4.46
N PRO A 24 -4.29 -6.19 3.53
CA PRO A 24 -3.36 -5.13 3.89
C PRO A 24 -4.11 -4.00 4.59
N SER A 25 -3.39 -3.26 5.44
CA SER A 25 -3.94 -2.16 6.23
C SER A 25 -4.37 -0.93 5.42
N GLY A 26 -4.06 -0.90 4.12
CA GLY A 26 -4.48 0.09 3.13
C GLY A 26 -4.43 -0.50 1.72
N PRO A 27 -5.01 0.19 0.71
CA PRO A 27 -4.95 -0.25 -0.68
C PRO A 27 -3.55 -0.11 -1.27
N TYR A 28 -3.26 -0.95 -2.26
CA TYR A 28 -2.02 -0.97 -3.02
C TYR A 28 -2.25 -1.21 -4.52
N TRP A 29 -1.29 -0.81 -5.34
CA TRP A 29 -1.30 -0.97 -6.78
C TRP A 29 0.07 -1.42 -7.28
N ILE A 30 0.07 -2.27 -8.30
CA ILE A 30 1.25 -2.50 -9.13
C ILE A 30 1.39 -1.31 -10.07
N SER A 31 2.49 -0.58 -9.96
CA SER A 31 2.77 0.62 -10.77
C SER A 31 3.79 0.36 -11.89
N GLY A 32 4.46 -0.80 -11.88
CA GLY A 32 5.43 -1.20 -12.89
C GLY A 32 6.15 -2.49 -12.51
N GLN A 33 6.86 -3.09 -13.46
CA GLN A 33 7.67 -4.29 -13.27
C GLN A 33 8.99 -4.13 -14.03
N GLY A 34 10.07 -4.69 -13.49
CA GLY A 34 11.36 -4.87 -14.13
C GLY A 34 11.69 -6.37 -14.24
N ASP A 35 12.95 -6.68 -14.57
CA ASP A 35 13.39 -8.07 -14.76
C ASP A 35 13.37 -8.89 -13.46
N ASP A 36 13.66 -8.26 -12.32
CA ASP A 36 13.82 -8.89 -11.00
C ASP A 36 13.03 -8.18 -9.88
N TYR A 37 12.12 -7.26 -10.23
CA TYR A 37 11.30 -6.54 -9.24
C TYR A 37 9.92 -6.14 -9.74
N THR A 38 9.01 -5.94 -8.80
CA THR A 38 7.75 -5.23 -8.98
C THR A 38 7.78 -3.90 -8.22
N ILE A 39 7.32 -2.83 -8.85
CA ILE A 39 7.11 -1.53 -8.20
C ILE A 39 5.68 -1.48 -7.68
N LEU A 40 5.54 -1.30 -6.37
CA LEU A 40 4.26 -1.11 -5.71
C LEU A 40 4.10 0.32 -5.21
N ILE A 41 2.86 0.78 -5.22
CA ILE A 41 2.41 1.96 -4.49
C ILE A 41 1.38 1.48 -3.47
N ALA A 42 1.58 1.77 -2.19
CA ALA A 42 0.65 1.37 -1.12
C ALA A 42 0.34 2.54 -0.19
N TRP A 43 -0.90 2.60 0.29
CA TRP A 43 -1.26 3.40 1.45
C TRP A 43 -1.08 2.57 2.72
N LEU A 44 -0.41 3.14 3.73
CA LEU A 44 -0.16 2.50 5.01
C LEU A 44 -0.59 3.42 6.16
N PRO A 45 -1.23 2.92 7.23
CA PRO A 45 -1.53 3.73 8.40
C PRO A 45 -0.27 4.40 8.96
N LYS A 46 -0.44 5.59 9.52
CA LYS A 46 0.64 6.31 10.21
C LYS A 46 1.31 5.40 11.25
N LYS A 47 2.63 5.25 11.14
CA LYS A 47 3.50 4.36 11.95
C LYS A 47 3.42 2.86 11.63
N SER A 48 2.71 2.46 10.57
CA SER A 48 2.74 1.07 10.12
C SER A 48 4.11 0.71 9.55
N ASP A 49 4.57 -0.51 9.79
CA ASP A 49 5.80 -1.02 9.22
C ASP A 49 5.51 -1.66 7.86
N LEU A 50 6.07 -1.09 6.78
CA LEU A 50 5.96 -1.62 5.43
C LEU A 50 6.42 -3.09 5.37
N LYS A 51 7.50 -3.42 6.08
CA LYS A 51 8.10 -4.76 6.04
C LYS A 51 7.27 -5.84 6.73
N LYS A 52 6.27 -5.45 7.53
CA LYS A 52 5.27 -6.38 8.06
C LYS A 52 4.41 -6.98 6.94
N PHE A 53 4.16 -6.22 5.87
CA PHE A 53 3.33 -6.64 4.75
C PHE A 53 4.19 -7.09 3.56
N TRP A 54 5.33 -6.45 3.34
CA TRP A 54 6.28 -6.80 2.28
C TRP A 54 7.70 -6.89 2.87
N PRO A 55 8.12 -8.05 3.41
CA PRO A 55 9.42 -8.21 4.07
C PRO A 55 10.61 -7.81 3.17
N GLU A 56 10.52 -8.15 1.88
CA GLU A 56 11.52 -7.84 0.87
C GLU A 56 11.43 -6.41 0.31
N ALA A 57 10.56 -5.56 0.89
CA ALA A 57 10.38 -4.21 0.39
C ALA A 57 11.66 -3.37 0.51
N ARG A 58 12.06 -2.81 -0.63
CA ARG A 58 13.05 -1.74 -0.72
C ARG A 58 12.32 -0.43 -1.02
N VAL A 59 12.22 0.43 0.00
CA VAL A 59 11.58 1.75 -0.13
C VAL A 59 12.31 2.58 -1.18
N ASP A 60 11.53 3.20 -2.05
CA ASP A 60 12.00 4.18 -3.01
C ASP A 60 11.64 5.59 -2.55
N GLU A 61 10.35 5.84 -2.30
CA GLU A 61 9.86 7.17 -1.96
C GLU A 61 8.65 7.12 -1.02
N TRP A 62 8.61 8.04 -0.04
CA TRP A 62 7.43 8.32 0.77
C TRP A 62 6.76 9.58 0.25
N TYR A 63 5.54 9.42 -0.28
CA TYR A 63 4.65 10.54 -0.53
C TYR A 63 3.95 10.92 0.77
N GLY A 64 3.50 12.17 0.84
CA GLY A 64 3.01 12.81 2.06
C GLY A 64 1.87 12.09 2.81
N LYS A 65 1.47 12.76 3.88
CA LYS A 65 0.57 12.28 4.93
C LYS A 65 -0.83 12.83 4.71
N GLY A 66 -1.85 11.97 4.71
CA GLY A 66 -3.22 12.40 4.44
C GLY A 66 -4.25 11.26 4.50
N PRO A 67 -5.52 11.54 4.18
CA PRO A 67 -6.50 10.50 3.89
C PRO A 67 -6.09 9.71 2.64
N ILE A 68 -6.66 8.51 2.46
CA ILE A 68 -6.49 7.76 1.22
C ILE A 68 -7.17 8.52 0.09
N GLU A 69 -6.42 8.80 -0.98
CA GLU A 69 -6.95 9.43 -2.20
C GLU A 69 -6.93 8.43 -3.35
N PHE A 70 -8.07 8.33 -4.03
CA PHE A 70 -8.22 7.58 -5.28
C PHE A 70 -8.24 8.56 -6.44
N THR A 71 -7.50 8.23 -7.50
CA THR A 71 -7.37 9.07 -8.70
C THR A 71 -7.55 8.19 -9.94
N ASP A 72 -7.66 8.78 -11.13
CA ASP A 72 -7.73 8.00 -12.37
C ASP A 72 -6.53 7.06 -12.56
N ARG A 73 -5.34 7.49 -12.08
CA ARG A 73 -4.12 6.67 -12.10
C ARG A 73 -4.10 5.58 -11.01
N PHE A 74 -4.76 5.83 -9.88
CA PHE A 74 -4.84 4.93 -8.73
C PHE A 74 -6.30 4.77 -8.32
N PRO A 75 -7.12 4.06 -9.12
CA PRO A 75 -8.54 3.92 -8.86
C PRO A 75 -8.75 3.07 -7.60
N ARG A 76 -9.91 3.22 -6.96
CA ARG A 76 -10.29 2.41 -5.81
C ARG A 76 -10.29 0.92 -6.19
N PRO A 77 -9.46 0.07 -5.57
CA PRO A 77 -9.45 -1.36 -5.87
C PRO A 77 -10.71 -2.05 -5.37
N GLU A 78 -11.23 -3.04 -6.10
CA GLU A 78 -12.44 -3.79 -5.71
C GLU A 78 -12.27 -4.55 -4.39
N TYR A 79 -11.05 -5.05 -4.14
CA TYR A 79 -10.74 -5.74 -2.88
C TYR A 79 -10.72 -4.78 -1.68
N TRP A 80 -10.58 -3.48 -1.91
CA TRP A 80 -10.47 -2.49 -0.83
C TRP A 80 -11.86 -2.11 -0.29
N LYS A 81 -12.17 -2.72 0.86
CA LYS A 81 -13.27 -2.30 1.73
C LYS A 81 -12.67 -1.48 2.85
N GLU A 82 -12.98 -0.18 2.85
CA GLU A 82 -12.69 0.66 4.00
C GLU A 82 -13.50 0.11 5.17
N ASN A 83 -12.84 -0.55 6.12
CA ASN A 83 -13.49 -0.96 7.35
C ASN A 83 -13.73 0.31 8.18
N ASP A 84 -14.97 0.80 8.09
CA ASP A 84 -15.52 1.89 8.90
C ASP A 84 -15.81 1.44 10.35
N GLU A 85 -15.61 0.16 10.69
CA GLU A 85 -15.95 -0.43 11.99
C GLU A 85 -14.92 -0.12 13.10
N ALA A 86 -14.74 1.16 13.39
CA ALA A 86 -14.29 1.64 14.70
C ALA A 86 -15.40 2.46 15.40
N LEU A 87 -16.66 2.09 15.16
CA LEU A 87 -17.85 2.56 15.87
C LEU A 87 -18.78 1.37 16.15
N ILE A 88 -18.35 0.50 17.07
CA ILE A 88 -19.26 -0.24 17.95
C ILE A 88 -18.63 -0.33 19.33
#